data_AF-L0JTD9-F1
#
_entry.id   AF-L0JTD9-F1
#
_cell.length_a   1.000
_cell.length_b   1.000
_cell.length_c   1.000
_cell.angle_alpha   90.00
_cell.angle_beta   90.00
_cell.angle_gamma   90.00
#
_symmetry.space_group_name_H-M   'P 1'
#
loop_
_entity.id
_entity.type
_entity.pdbx_description
1 polymer ?
#
loop_
_entity_poly.entity_id
_entity_poly.type
_entity_poly.pdbx_seq_one_letter_code
_entity_poly.pdbx_strand_id
1 'polypeptide(L)' 'MPTRPDVDTDEYPALADADVTIRTEDGLYIADDEVTGVSSQGPSEEAAIANLAEAVATYTDGQSDDTGDDWL' A
#
# COMPACT_ATOMS: atom_id res chain seq x y z
N MET A 1 11.57 12.53 -5.30
CA MET A 1 10.95 12.06 -6.56
C MET A 1 10.61 10.60 -6.34
N PRO A 2 9.37 10.17 -6.60
CA PRO A 2 9.00 8.77 -6.45
C PRO A 2 9.72 7.91 -7.49
N THR A 3 10.05 6.67 -7.10
CA THR A 3 10.69 5.65 -7.92
C THR A 3 9.82 4.39 -7.93
N ARG A 4 10.11 3.47 -8.83
CA ARG A 4 9.53 2.11 -8.74
C ARG A 4 10.22 1.34 -7.62
N PRO A 5 9.51 0.39 -6.97
CA PRO A 5 10.14 -0.51 -6.02
C PRO A 5 11.19 -1.37 -6.73
N ASP A 6 12.32 -1.56 -6.07
CA ASP A 6 13.34 -2.55 -6.39
C ASP A 6 12.95 -3.94 -5.85
N VAL A 7 12.05 -3.99 -4.86
CA VAL A 7 11.48 -5.21 -4.28
C VAL A 7 10.33 -5.73 -5.15
N ASP A 8 10.24 -7.05 -5.29
CA ASP A 8 9.13 -7.70 -5.98
C ASP A 8 7.83 -7.60 -5.18
N THR A 9 6.90 -6.76 -5.64
CA THR A 9 5.59 -6.57 -5.01
C THR A 9 4.62 -7.71 -5.28
N ASP A 10 4.89 -8.56 -6.28
CA ASP A 10 4.01 -9.68 -6.65
C ASP A 10 4.01 -10.78 -5.58
N GLU A 11 4.97 -10.77 -4.66
CA GLU A 11 4.99 -11.65 -3.48
C GLU A 11 3.86 -11.33 -2.48
N TYR A 12 3.23 -10.16 -2.59
CA TYR A 12 2.14 -9.70 -1.73
C TYR A 12 0.81 -9.75 -2.49
N PRO A 13 -0.09 -10.72 -2.20
CA PRO A 13 -1.35 -10.86 -2.93
C PRO A 13 -2.23 -9.60 -2.89
N ALA A 14 -2.17 -8.81 -1.82
CA ALA A 14 -2.91 -7.56 -1.67
C ALA A 14 -2.42 -6.45 -2.63
N LEU A 15 -1.21 -6.57 -3.18
CA LEU A 15 -0.60 -5.60 -4.09
C LEU A 15 -0.61 -6.06 -5.55
N ALA A 16 -1.26 -7.18 -5.88
CA ALA A 16 -1.25 -7.74 -7.24
C ALA A 16 -1.82 -6.77 -8.30
N ASP A 17 -2.72 -5.88 -7.90
CA ASP A 17 -3.33 -4.86 -8.75
C ASP A 17 -2.90 -3.42 -8.38
N ALA A 18 -1.91 -3.28 -7.49
CA ALA A 18 -1.44 -1.97 -7.01
C ALA A 18 -0.46 -1.32 -8.00
N ASP A 19 -0.47 0.01 -8.06
CA ASP A 19 0.57 0.79 -8.74
C ASP A 19 1.48 1.42 -7.68
N VAL A 20 2.50 0.65 -7.29
CA VAL A 20 3.35 1.01 -6.14
C VAL A 20 4.48 1.93 -6.57
N THR A 21 4.61 3.07 -5.86
CA THR A 21 5.78 3.93 -5.93
C THR A 21 6.47 4.08 -4.58
N ILE A 22 7.78 4.33 -4.61
CA ILE A 22 8.63 4.49 -3.43
C ILE A 22 9.20 5.90 -3.40
N ARG A 23 9.17 6.54 -2.23
CA ARG A 23 9.91 7.77 -1.97
C ARG A 23 10.57 7.73 -0.60
N THR A 24 11.63 8.51 -0.42
CA THR A 24 12.29 8.65 0.87
C THR A 24 12.04 10.02 1.48
N GLU A 25 11.70 10.04 2.76
CA GLU A 25 11.42 11.25 3.53
C GLU A 25 11.80 11.01 4.98
N ASP A 26 12.48 11.98 5.60
CA ASP A 26 12.91 11.92 7.01
C ASP A 26 13.62 10.62 7.43
N GLY A 27 14.37 10.00 6.50
CA GLY A 27 15.13 8.78 6.75
C GLY A 27 14.29 7.49 6.69
N LEU A 28 13.04 7.58 6.24
CA LEU A 28 12.15 6.44 6.04
C LEU A 28 11.88 6.22 4.55
N TYR A 29 11.53 4.98 4.23
CA TYR A 29 10.93 4.61 2.96
C TYR A 29 9.42 4.74 3.08
N ILE A 30 8.80 5.37 2.11
CA ILE A 30 7.35 5.52 1.98
C ILE A 30 6.96 4.79 0.71
N ALA A 31 6.04 3.83 0.83
CA ALA A 31 5.43 3.12 -0.27
C ALA A 31 3.99 3.64 -0.44
N ASP A 32 3.69 4.11 -1.64
CA ASP A 32 2.41 4.69 -2.03
C ASP A 32 1.76 3.75 -3.08
N ASP A 33 0.51 3.33 -2.88
CA ASP A 33 -0.31 2.70 -3.93
C ASP A 33 -1.17 3.76 -4.62
N GLU A 34 -0.84 4.10 -5.86
CA GLU A 34 -1.52 5.14 -6.65
C GLU A 34 -2.96 4.74 -7.05
N VAL A 35 -3.32 3.45 -6.95
CA VAL A 35 -4.67 2.97 -7.26
C VAL A 35 -5.62 3.23 -6.10
N THR A 36 -5.26 2.82 -4.88
CA THR A 36 -6.11 3.00 -3.70
C THR A 36 -5.86 4.32 -2.97
N GLY A 37 -4.72 4.97 -3.19
CA GLY A 37 -4.25 6.12 -2.43
C GLY A 37 -3.75 5.77 -1.02
N VAL A 38 -3.61 4.48 -0.71
CA VAL A 38 -3.06 4.01 0.57
C VAL A 38 -1.54 4.19 0.55
N SER A 39 -1.00 4.70 1.65
CA SER A 39 0.43 4.85 1.85
C SER A 39 0.87 4.14 3.13
N SER A 40 2.10 3.65 3.13
CA SER A 40 2.74 3.11 4.33
C SER A 40 4.22 3.43 4.37
N GLN A 41 4.82 3.30 5.56
CA GLN A 41 6.22 3.67 5.80
C GLN A 41 7.00 2.59 6.54
N GLY A 42 8.31 2.53 6.31
CA GLY A 42 9.21 1.58 6.92
C GLY A 42 10.67 2.03 6.98
N PRO A 43 11.50 1.42 7.86
CA PRO A 43 12.94 1.70 7.93
C PRO A 43 13.74 1.16 6.72
N SER A 44 13.13 0.30 5.92
CA SER A 44 13.64 -0.17 4.63
C SER A 44 12.50 -0.21 3.61
N GLU A 45 12.85 -0.36 2.33
CA GLU A 45 11.88 -0.51 1.26
C GLU A 45 11.01 -1.76 1.46
N GLU A 46 11.60 -2.93 1.77
CA GLU A 46 10.83 -4.15 2.05
C GLU A 46 9.84 -3.93 3.20
N ALA A 47 10.25 -3.22 4.25
CA ALA A 47 9.39 -2.96 5.39
C ALA A 47 8.23 -2.01 5.03
N ALA A 48 8.49 -0.99 4.20
CA ALA A 48 7.44 -0.08 3.74
C ALA A 48 6.42 -0.81 2.86
N ILE A 49 6.87 -1.68 1.95
CA ILE A 49 6.02 -2.49 1.06
C ILE A 49 5.22 -3.53 1.85
N ALA A 50 5.85 -4.23 2.80
CA ALA A 50 5.14 -5.18 3.66
C ALA A 50 4.04 -4.48 4.48
N ASN A 51 4.33 -3.30 5.02
CA ASN A 51 3.34 -2.52 5.74
C ASN A 51 2.25 -1.96 4.81
N LEU A 52 2.57 -1.65 3.55
CA LEU A 52 1.60 -1.22 2.54
C LEU A 52 0.64 -2.37 2.20
N ALA A 53 1.15 -3.59 2.01
CA ALA A 53 0.32 -4.75 1.71
C ALA A 53 -0.75 -5.00 2.80
N GLU A 54 -0.36 -4.93 4.07
CA GLU A 54 -1.30 -5.07 5.20
C GLU A 54 -2.34 -3.93 5.23
N ALA A 55 -1.91 -2.70 4.91
CA ALA A 55 -2.81 -1.54 4.85
C ALA A 55 -3.82 -1.65 3.70
N VAL A 56 -3.37 -2.06 2.50
CA VAL A 56 -4.23 -2.26 1.32
C VAL A 56 -5.19 -3.43 1.54
N ALA A 57 -4.73 -4.52 2.16
CA ALA A 57 -5.60 -5.65 2.53
C ALA A 57 -6.72 -5.18 3.48
N THR A 58 -6.37 -4.39 4.50
CA THR A 58 -7.34 -3.82 5.45
C THR A 58 -8.32 -2.87 4.77
N TYR A 59 -7.82 -1.99 3.89
CA TYR A 59 -8.66 -1.06 3.12
C TYR A 59 -9.65 -1.82 2.23
N THR A 60 -9.20 -2.86 1.53
CA THR A 60 -10.02 -3.65 0.61
C THR A 60 -11.07 -4.48 1.34
N ASP A 61 -10.72 -5.06 2.49
CA ASP A 61 -11.66 -5.77 3.36
C ASP A 61 -12.77 -4.82 3.86
N GLY A 62 -12.39 -3.62 4.30
CA GLY A 62 -13.34 -2.58 4.72
C GLY A 62 -14.28 -2.12 3.60
N GLN A 63 -13.77 -1.98 2.37
CA GLN A 63 -14.61 -1.64 1.21
C GLN A 63 -15.48 -2.80 0.72
N SER A 64 -15.10 -4.04 0.99
CA SER A 64 -15.88 -5.23 0.61
C SER A 64 -17.11 -5.41 1.50
N ASP A 65 -17.06 -4.92 2.75
CA ASP A 65 -18.17 -4.95 3.71
C ASP A 65 -19.19 -3.82 3.47
N ASP A 66 -18.91 -2.87 2.57
CA ASP A 66 -19.78 -1.75 2.18
C ASP A 66 -20.96 -2.14 1.25
N THR A 67 -21.39 -3.42 1.29
CA THR A 67 -22.74 -3.82 0.80
C THR A 67 -23.84 -3.42 1.81
N GLY A 68 -23.62 -2.37 2.58
CA GLY A 68 -24.45 -1.92 3.69
C GLY A 68 -24.67 -0.42 3.70
N ASP A 69 -25.02 0.14 2.55
CA ASP A 69 -25.77 1.40 2.43
C ASP A 69 -27.02 1.34 3.34
N ASP A 70 -26.88 1.71 4.62
CA ASP A 70 -27.94 2.34 5.44
C ASP A 70 -27.34 3.08 6.65
N TRP A 71 -26.48 4.06 6.38
CA TRP A 71 -26.23 5.16 7.33
C TRP A 71 -26.87 6.45 6.77
N LEU A 72 -28.20 6.45 6.70
CA LEU A 72 -29.06 7.62 6.52
C LEU A 72 -29.54 8.19 7.87
#